data_AF-A0A4Q3RJW2-F1
#
_entry.id   AF-A0A4Q3RJW2-F1
#
_cell.length_a   1.000
_cell.length_b   1.000
_cell.length_c   1.000
_cell.angle_alpha   90.00
_cell.angle_beta   90.00
_cell.angle_gamma   90.00
#
_symmetry.space_group_name_H-M   'P 1'
#
loop_
_entity.id
_entity.type
_entity.pdbx_description
1 polymer ?
#
loop_
_entity_poly.entity_id
_entity_poly.type
_entity_poly.pdbx_seq_one_letter_code
_entity_poly.pdbx_strand_id
1 'polypeptide(L)'
;MQNREILLWGIGLATPFFLVFGALSDKVGRKWIMLTGMLLGVIFYRPIFSTMLTAADAKEWAKGDVVFLKEESKVVQHGKDSVIQIATQYKAANGSKFTRLVTDTLKNNSQASIIKANERAVYQDKILSPSLKWKFIGLVWVMIIFVTMVYGPVAAFLVELFPTKIRYTSMSLPYHIGNGVFGGLVPFIATLLSATYTQDPLVGLWYPIIIAAVCFVIGALYLRNKIDEQVDD
;
A
#
# COMPACT_ATOMS: atom_id res chain seq x y z
N MET A 1 15.16 3.78 4.07
CA MET A 1 15.72 3.55 2.72
C MET A 1 15.13 2.32 2.04
N GLN A 2 15.00 1.18 2.73
CA GLN A 2 14.50 -0.09 2.17
C GLN A 2 13.13 0.00 1.47
N ASN A 3 12.17 0.80 1.99
CA ASN A 3 10.85 0.95 1.35
C ASN A 3 10.95 1.48 -0.09
N ARG A 4 11.86 2.44 -0.34
CA ARG A 4 12.08 3.00 -1.68
C ARG A 4 12.66 1.96 -2.62
N GLU A 5 13.59 1.13 -2.16
CA GLU A 5 14.17 0.06 -2.97
C GLU A 5 13.12 -0.99 -3.36
N ILE A 6 12.25 -1.38 -2.43
CA ILE A 6 11.17 -2.34 -2.72
C ILE A 6 10.27 -1.80 -3.83
N LEU A 7 9.88 -0.52 -3.75
CA LEU A 7 9.05 0.13 -4.76
C LEU A 7 9.78 0.27 -6.11
N LEU A 8 11.06 0.66 -6.11
CA LEU A 8 11.85 0.81 -7.33
C LEU A 8 11.97 -0.51 -8.10
N TRP A 9 12.31 -1.60 -7.40
CA TRP A 9 12.37 -2.93 -8.02
C TRP A 9 11.00 -3.41 -8.49
N GLY A 10 9.96 -3.24 -7.66
CA GLY A 10 8.60 -3.62 -8.03
C GLY A 10 8.10 -2.91 -9.29
N ILE A 11 8.29 -1.59 -9.38
CA ILE A 11 7.89 -0.78 -10.54
C ILE A 11 8.76 -1.13 -11.74
N GLY A 12 10.08 -1.14 -11.59
CA GLY A 12 11.01 -1.38 -12.70
C GLY A 12 10.78 -2.73 -13.40
N LEU A 13 10.45 -3.77 -12.63
CA LEU A 13 10.12 -5.10 -13.17
C LEU A 13 8.72 -5.15 -13.82
N ALA A 14 7.80 -4.25 -13.46
CA ALA A 14 6.44 -4.21 -13.97
C ALA A 14 6.26 -3.27 -15.17
N THR A 15 7.12 -2.26 -15.36
CA THR A 15 7.05 -1.30 -16.47
C THR A 15 6.88 -1.93 -17.86
N PRO A 16 7.63 -2.99 -18.27
CA PRO A 16 7.43 -3.57 -19.59
C PRO A 16 6.04 -4.19 -19.78
N PHE A 17 5.36 -4.57 -18.70
CA PHE A 17 4.02 -5.16 -18.77
C PHE A 17 2.93 -4.16 -19.17
N PHE A 18 3.15 -2.85 -19.04
CA PHE A 18 2.22 -1.86 -19.60
C PHE A 18 2.07 -2.04 -21.11
N LEU A 19 3.17 -2.29 -21.82
CA LEU A 19 3.16 -2.55 -23.26
C LEU A 19 2.57 -3.93 -23.58
N VAL A 20 2.92 -4.95 -22.79
CA VAL A 20 2.41 -6.31 -22.98
C VAL A 20 0.89 -6.36 -22.83
N PHE A 21 0.34 -5.78 -21.76
CA PHE A 21 -1.11 -5.77 -21.56
C PHE A 21 -1.83 -4.81 -22.50
N GLY A 22 -1.19 -3.72 -22.94
CA GLY A 22 -1.68 -2.89 -24.03
C GLY A 22 -1.87 -3.70 -25.32
N ALA A 23 -0.80 -4.35 -25.79
CA ALA A 23 -0.84 -5.18 -27.00
C ALA A 23 -1.75 -6.42 -26.87
N LEU A 24 -1.81 -7.04 -25.67
CA LEU A 24 -2.71 -8.15 -25.40
C LEU A 24 -4.18 -7.70 -25.44
N SER A 25 -4.45 -6.48 -24.96
CA SER A 25 -5.80 -5.91 -24.96
C SER A 25 -6.33 -5.66 -26.36
N ASP A 26 -5.47 -5.32 -27.32
CA ASP A 26 -5.86 -5.15 -28.73
C ASP A 26 -6.32 -6.49 -29.35
N LYS A 27 -5.76 -7.62 -28.89
CA LYS A 27 -6.06 -8.97 -29.42
C LYS A 27 -7.24 -9.63 -28.73
N VAL A 28 -7.34 -9.51 -27.40
CA VAL A 28 -8.35 -10.19 -26.57
C VAL A 28 -9.60 -9.34 -26.38
N GLY A 29 -9.47 -8.01 -26.51
CA GLY A 29 -10.50 -7.04 -26.19
C GLY A 29 -10.16 -6.28 -24.92
N ARG A 30 -10.16 -4.95 -25.01
CA ARG A 30 -9.76 -4.04 -23.92
C ARG A 30 -10.58 -4.24 -22.65
N LYS A 31 -11.90 -4.38 -22.81
CA LYS A 31 -12.84 -4.62 -21.71
C LYS A 31 -12.40 -5.79 -20.83
N TRP A 32 -12.08 -6.94 -21.43
CA TRP A 32 -11.82 -8.16 -20.68
C TRP A 32 -10.50 -8.10 -19.91
N ILE A 33 -9.45 -7.51 -20.49
CA ILE A 33 -8.17 -7.33 -19.81
C ILE A 33 -8.33 -6.37 -18.61
N MET A 34 -9.04 -5.26 -18.80
CA MET A 34 -9.33 -4.30 -17.72
C MET A 34 -10.14 -4.93 -16.59
N LEU A 35 -11.25 -5.61 -16.91
CA LEU A 35 -12.11 -6.23 -15.90
C LEU A 35 -11.41 -7.37 -15.16
N THR A 36 -10.57 -8.15 -15.83
CA THR A 36 -9.76 -9.19 -15.19
C THR A 36 -8.78 -8.57 -14.19
N GLY A 37 -8.08 -7.49 -14.57
CA GLY A 37 -7.18 -6.78 -13.67
C GLY A 37 -7.89 -6.23 -12.42
N MET A 38 -9.09 -5.64 -12.60
CA MET A 38 -9.92 -5.17 -11.49
C MET A 38 -10.36 -6.32 -10.57
N LEU A 39 -10.84 -7.42 -11.14
CA LEU A 39 -11.29 -8.59 -10.37
C LEU A 39 -10.14 -9.20 -9.55
N LEU A 40 -8.97 -9.35 -10.16
CA LEU A 40 -7.76 -9.81 -9.47
C LEU A 40 -7.39 -8.85 -8.33
N GLY A 41 -7.45 -7.53 -8.54
CA GLY A 41 -7.23 -6.56 -7.48
C GLY A 41 -8.21 -6.70 -6.30
N VAL A 42 -9.51 -6.85 -6.59
CA VAL A 42 -10.56 -7.04 -5.57
C VAL A 42 -10.32 -8.30 -4.73
N ILE A 43 -9.90 -9.40 -5.36
CA ILE A 43 -9.69 -10.69 -4.69
C ILE A 43 -8.36 -10.72 -3.93
N PHE A 44 -7.27 -10.23 -4.55
CA PHE A 44 -5.90 -10.48 -4.07
C PHE A 44 -5.30 -9.36 -3.24
N TYR A 45 -5.78 -8.11 -3.29
CA TYR A 45 -5.15 -7.03 -2.52
C TYR A 45 -5.21 -7.28 -1.01
N ARG A 46 -6.36 -7.68 -0.46
CA ARG A 46 -6.47 -7.95 0.97
C ARG A 46 -5.53 -9.08 1.47
N PRO A 47 -5.47 -10.27 0.84
CA PRO A 47 -4.54 -11.32 1.27
C PRO A 47 -3.06 -10.96 1.04
N ILE A 48 -2.74 -10.16 0.01
CA ILE A 48 -1.37 -9.66 -0.19
C ILE A 48 -0.97 -8.75 0.98
N PHE A 49 -1.81 -7.77 1.33
CA PHE A 49 -1.54 -6.85 2.44
C PHE A 49 -1.51 -7.56 3.79
N SER A 50 -2.38 -8.56 4.03
CA SER A 50 -2.31 -9.35 5.27
C SER A 50 -1.02 -10.14 5.38
N THR A 51 -0.57 -10.74 4.28
CA THR A 51 0.72 -11.46 4.24
C THR A 51 1.89 -10.52 4.53
N MET A 52 1.89 -9.32 3.95
CA MET A 52 2.93 -8.32 4.23
C MET A 52 2.88 -7.86 5.69
N LEU A 53 1.68 -7.61 6.23
CA LEU A 53 1.51 -7.15 7.60
C LEU A 53 2.00 -8.18 8.62
N THR A 54 1.56 -9.43 8.51
CA THR A 54 1.97 -10.52 9.40
C THR A 54 3.46 -10.76 9.30
N ALA A 55 4.02 -10.75 8.09
CA ALA A 55 5.44 -11.00 7.92
C ALA A 55 6.32 -9.85 8.42
N ALA A 56 5.81 -8.61 8.47
CA ALA A 56 6.47 -7.43 9.03
C ALA A 56 6.12 -7.16 10.51
N ASP A 57 5.55 -8.12 11.24
CA ASP A 57 5.25 -7.94 12.65
C ASP A 57 6.52 -8.05 13.52
N ALA A 58 7.00 -6.90 13.98
CA ALA A 58 8.16 -6.82 14.87
C ALA A 58 7.87 -7.36 16.27
N LYS A 59 6.60 -7.42 16.70
CA LYS A 59 6.22 -8.03 17.97
C LYS A 59 6.50 -9.53 17.97
N GLU A 60 6.23 -10.20 16.85
CA GLU A 60 6.58 -11.62 16.67
C GLU A 60 8.10 -11.82 16.60
N TRP A 61 8.82 -10.96 15.90
CA TRP A 61 10.28 -11.02 15.85
C TRP A 61 10.92 -10.85 17.23
N ALA A 62 10.33 -10.02 18.09
CA ALA A 62 10.80 -9.75 19.44
C ALA A 62 10.56 -10.89 20.45
N LYS A 63 9.69 -11.87 20.12
CA LYS A 63 9.46 -13.05 20.96
C LYS A 63 10.56 -14.11 20.82
N GLY A 64 11.27 -14.12 19.70
CA GLY A 64 12.40 -15.04 19.47
C GLY A 64 13.72 -14.51 20.03
N ASP A 65 14.82 -15.20 19.75
CA ASP A 65 16.15 -14.73 20.12
C ASP A 65 16.49 -13.45 19.37
N VAL A 66 16.72 -12.38 20.13
CA VAL A 66 17.06 -11.06 19.62
C VAL A 66 18.41 -10.61 20.17
N VAL A 67 19.28 -10.15 19.27
CA VAL A 67 20.58 -9.60 19.61
C VAL A 67 20.43 -8.09 19.78
N PHE A 68 20.80 -7.58 20.96
CA PHE A 68 20.91 -6.16 21.21
C PHE A 68 22.00 -5.56 20.30
N LEU A 69 21.69 -4.46 19.61
CA LEU A 69 22.65 -3.75 18.78
C LEU A 69 23.11 -2.44 19.41
N LYS A 70 22.15 -1.59 19.80
CA LYS A 70 22.42 -0.23 20.23
C LYS A 70 21.26 0.32 21.06
N GLU A 71 21.57 1.11 22.07
CA GLU A 71 20.57 1.87 22.83
C GLU A 71 20.88 3.36 22.72
N GLU A 72 19.87 4.16 22.36
CA GLU A 72 19.93 5.61 22.35
C GLU A 72 18.84 6.17 23.25
N SER A 73 19.23 6.89 24.30
CA SER A 73 18.31 7.62 25.17
C SER A 73 18.24 9.08 24.75
N LYS A 74 17.03 9.58 24.45
CA LYS A 74 16.76 11.00 24.26
C LYS A 74 15.86 11.50 25.38
N VAL A 75 16.33 12.51 26.11
CA VAL A 75 15.51 13.23 27.10
C VAL A 75 14.73 14.30 26.36
N VAL A 76 13.41 14.16 26.28
CA VAL A 76 12.51 15.15 25.71
C VAL A 76 11.91 15.94 26.88
N GLN A 77 12.33 17.20 27.02
CA GLN A 77 11.77 18.08 28.04
C GLN A 77 10.47 18.72 27.54
N HIS A 78 9.42 18.65 28.35
CA HIS A 78 8.14 19.27 28.06
C HIS A 78 7.72 20.14 29.26
N GLY A 79 8.15 21.40 29.27
CA GLY A 79 7.87 22.32 30.37
C GLY A 79 8.61 21.94 31.66
N LYS A 80 7.87 21.72 32.76
CA LYS A 80 8.45 21.32 34.08
C LYS A 80 8.70 19.81 34.21
N ASP A 81 8.16 19.00 33.28
CA ASP A 81 8.29 17.55 33.29
C ASP A 81 9.28 17.08 32.21
N SER A 82 10.09 16.07 32.52
CA SER A 82 11.03 15.46 31.58
C SER A 82 10.59 14.03 31.27
N VAL A 83 10.55 13.69 29.98
CA VAL A 83 10.25 12.34 29.50
C VAL A 83 11.52 11.76 28.90
N ILE A 84 11.88 10.53 29.25
CA ILE A 84 12.96 9.80 28.56
C ILE A 84 12.33 8.91 27.50
N GLN A 85 12.82 9.04 26.27
CA GLN A 85 12.57 8.06 25.22
C GLN A 85 13.84 7.23 25.04
N ILE A 86 13.74 5.94 25.30
CA ILE A 86 14.81 4.97 25.08
C ILE A 86 14.49 4.23 23.78
N ALA A 87 15.35 4.39 22.78
CA ALA A 87 15.31 3.69 21.52
C ALA A 87 16.33 2.55 21.56
N THR A 88 15.87 1.32 21.74
CA THR A 88 16.74 0.15 21.72
C THR A 88 16.60 -0.61 20.40
N GLN A 89 17.69 -0.74 19.66
CA GLN A 89 17.74 -1.47 18.40
C GLN A 89 18.08 -2.94 18.64
N TYR A 90 17.28 -3.81 18.04
CA TYR A 90 17.44 -5.26 18.09
C TYR A 90 17.60 -5.84 16.69
N LYS A 91 18.37 -6.92 16.59
CA LYS A 91 18.43 -7.79 15.41
C LYS A 91 17.78 -9.12 15.77
N ALA A 92 16.71 -9.49 15.08
CA ALA A 92 16.06 -10.77 15.26
C ALA A 92 16.84 -11.92 14.61
N ALA A 93 16.59 -13.15 15.06
CA ALA A 93 17.19 -14.37 14.52
C ALA A 93 17.03 -14.53 12.99
N ASN A 94 15.95 -13.99 12.42
CA ASN A 94 15.70 -13.99 10.96
C ASN A 94 16.53 -12.94 10.18
N GLY A 95 17.37 -12.16 10.86
CA GLY A 95 18.19 -11.09 10.28
C GLY A 95 17.50 -9.74 10.13
N SER A 96 16.20 -9.63 10.46
CA SER A 96 15.47 -8.35 10.48
C SER A 96 15.93 -7.49 11.66
N LYS A 97 15.90 -6.17 11.49
CA LYS A 97 16.21 -5.20 12.56
C LYS A 97 14.97 -4.41 12.91
N PHE A 98 14.81 -4.06 14.18
CA PHE A 98 13.72 -3.21 14.64
C PHE A 98 14.16 -2.35 15.82
N THR A 99 13.59 -1.17 15.96
CA THR A 99 13.81 -0.28 17.10
C THR A 99 12.61 -0.37 18.04
N ARG A 100 12.85 -0.75 19.29
CA ARG A 100 11.87 -0.69 20.37
C ARG A 100 12.00 0.67 21.04
N LEU A 101 10.95 1.48 20.95
CA LEU A 101 10.85 2.76 21.66
C LEU A 101 10.07 2.55 22.95
N VAL A 102 10.70 2.89 24.07
CA VAL A 102 10.09 2.92 25.39
C VAL A 102 10.11 4.36 25.87
N THR A 103 8.93 4.91 26.12
CA THR A 103 8.76 6.26 26.65
C THR A 103 8.40 6.15 28.14
N ASP A 104 9.13 6.87 28.98
CA ASP A 104 8.90 6.88 30.43
C ASP A 104 8.99 8.31 30.99
N THR A 105 8.23 8.60 32.06
CA THR A 105 8.15 9.92 32.67
C THR A 105 9.06 9.99 33.90
N LEU A 106 10.01 10.93 33.91
CA LEU A 106 10.82 11.19 35.11
C LEU A 106 10.01 11.99 36.12
N LYS A 107 9.68 11.40 37.26
CA LYS A 107 9.15 12.14 38.40
C LYS A 107 10.29 12.52 39.34
N ASN A 108 10.58 13.82 39.39
CA ASN A 108 11.31 14.52 40.45
C ASN A 108 12.66 13.91 40.91
N ASN A 109 13.75 14.33 40.27
CA ASN A 109 15.13 14.46 40.78
C ASN A 109 15.72 13.43 41.78
N SER A 110 15.31 12.17 41.73
CA SER A 110 15.93 11.09 42.51
C SER A 110 16.33 9.95 41.59
N GLN A 111 17.63 9.65 41.60
CA GLN A 111 18.22 8.50 40.93
C GLN A 111 17.47 7.20 41.24
N ALA A 112 17.28 6.41 40.19
CA ALA A 112 17.13 4.96 40.21
C ALA A 112 15.88 4.38 40.91
N SER A 113 14.80 4.27 40.15
CA SER A 113 14.22 2.95 39.87
C SER A 113 13.38 3.03 38.59
N ILE A 114 13.76 2.21 37.60
CA ILE A 114 13.02 1.99 36.37
C ILE A 114 11.76 1.20 36.77
N ILE A 115 10.65 1.88 37.02
CA ILE A 115 9.41 1.23 37.44
C ILE A 115 8.69 0.72 36.19
N LYS A 116 8.84 -0.59 35.95
CA LYS A 116 8.17 -1.44 34.95
C LYS A 116 8.49 -1.14 33.48
N ALA A 117 9.18 -2.10 32.85
CA ALA A 117 9.25 -2.26 31.40
C ALA A 117 7.85 -2.09 30.77
N ASN A 118 7.66 -0.94 30.12
CA ASN A 118 6.37 -0.40 29.70
C ASN A 118 5.60 -1.38 28.77
N GLU A 119 4.32 -1.62 29.08
CA GLU A 119 3.34 -2.37 28.28
C GLU A 119 3.02 -1.69 26.93
N ARG A 120 3.47 -0.45 26.71
CA ARG A 120 3.28 0.34 25.48
C ARG A 120 4.56 0.52 24.66
N ALA A 121 5.38 -0.52 24.54
CA ALA A 121 6.55 -0.47 23.66
C ALA A 121 6.12 -0.32 22.19
N VAL A 122 6.60 0.74 21.53
CA VAL A 122 6.29 1.00 20.11
C VAL A 122 7.45 0.49 19.26
N TYR A 123 7.15 -0.37 18.28
CA TYR A 123 8.16 -0.91 17.36
C TYR A 123 8.23 -0.05 16.10
N GLN A 124 9.37 0.60 15.86
CA GLN A 124 9.62 1.47 14.72
C GLN A 124 10.89 1.05 13.97
N ASP A 125 11.17 1.70 12.84
CA ASP A 125 12.34 1.46 11.99
C ASP A 125 12.57 -0.02 11.64
N LYS A 126 11.49 -0.68 11.22
CA LYS A 126 11.53 -2.08 10.80
C LYS A 126 12.36 -2.21 9.51
N ILE A 127 13.47 -2.94 9.59
CA ILE A 127 14.31 -3.32 8.45
C ILE A 127 14.13 -4.82 8.23
N LEU A 128 13.61 -5.19 7.07
CA LEU A 128 13.31 -6.57 6.70
C LEU A 128 14.61 -7.31 6.37
N SER A 129 14.67 -8.60 6.70
CA SER A 129 15.73 -9.49 6.25
C SER A 129 15.80 -9.58 4.71
N PRO A 130 16.94 -9.97 4.11
CA PRO A 130 17.09 -10.03 2.65
C PRO A 130 16.05 -10.93 1.98
N SER A 131 15.76 -12.11 2.53
CA SER A 131 14.76 -13.04 2.01
C SER A 131 13.35 -12.45 2.06
N LEU A 132 13.01 -11.78 3.16
CA LEU A 132 11.71 -11.15 3.33
C LEU A 132 11.53 -9.92 2.42
N LYS A 133 12.61 -9.17 2.20
CA LYS A 133 12.64 -8.07 1.23
C LYS A 133 12.29 -8.56 -0.18
N TRP A 134 12.87 -9.67 -0.65
CA TRP A 134 12.55 -10.24 -1.96
C TRP A 134 11.09 -10.71 -2.06
N LYS A 135 10.54 -11.29 -0.98
CA LYS A 135 9.10 -11.61 -0.92
C LYS A 135 8.24 -10.35 -1.08
N PHE A 136 8.59 -9.25 -0.42
CA PHE A 136 7.85 -7.99 -0.53
C PHE A 136 7.94 -7.38 -1.93
N ILE A 137 9.11 -7.43 -2.56
CA ILE A 137 9.29 -7.02 -3.96
C ILE A 137 8.36 -7.82 -4.88
N GLY A 138 8.32 -9.14 -4.73
CA GLY A 138 7.43 -10.00 -5.53
C GLY A 138 5.95 -9.68 -5.32
N LEU A 139 5.51 -9.48 -4.07
CA LEU A 139 4.12 -9.10 -3.77
C LEU A 139 3.74 -7.74 -4.37
N VAL A 140 4.61 -6.73 -4.23
CA VAL A 140 4.38 -5.41 -4.83
C VAL A 140 4.37 -5.49 -6.35
N TRP A 141 5.28 -6.28 -6.94
CA TRP A 141 5.30 -6.52 -8.39
C TRP A 141 3.98 -7.12 -8.88
N VAL A 142 3.46 -8.16 -8.21
CA VAL A 142 2.15 -8.75 -8.54
C VAL A 142 1.02 -7.73 -8.46
N MET A 143 1.01 -6.88 -7.42
CA MET A 143 0.00 -5.82 -7.33
C MET A 143 0.09 -4.85 -8.50
N ILE A 144 1.31 -4.45 -8.89
CA ILE A 144 1.51 -3.54 -10.03
C ILE A 144 1.09 -4.22 -11.34
N ILE A 145 1.31 -5.53 -11.49
CA ILE A 145 0.80 -6.29 -12.65
C ILE A 145 -0.72 -6.14 -12.78
N PHE A 146 -1.49 -6.28 -11.70
CA PHE A 146 -2.95 -6.07 -11.75
C PHE A 146 -3.31 -4.64 -12.15
N VAL A 147 -2.55 -3.64 -11.69
CA VAL A 147 -2.71 -2.24 -12.10
C VAL A 147 -2.39 -2.07 -13.59
N THR A 148 -1.32 -2.68 -14.10
CA THR A 148 -0.91 -2.57 -15.51
C THR A 148 -1.94 -3.15 -16.48
N MET A 149 -2.67 -4.20 -16.07
CA MET A 149 -3.78 -4.76 -16.85
C MET A 149 -4.91 -3.74 -17.05
N VAL A 150 -5.13 -2.86 -16.08
CA VAL A 150 -6.14 -1.80 -16.20
C VAL A 150 -5.56 -0.60 -16.96
N TYR A 151 -4.39 -0.11 -16.53
CA TYR A 151 -3.81 1.12 -17.05
C TYR A 151 -3.25 1.01 -18.47
N GLY A 152 -2.73 -0.15 -18.88
CA GLY A 152 -2.22 -0.37 -20.24
C GLY A 152 -3.27 -0.05 -21.33
N PRO A 153 -4.44 -0.71 -21.31
CA PRO A 153 -5.50 -0.45 -22.28
C PRO A 153 -6.31 0.84 -22.08
N VAL A 154 -6.30 1.44 -20.88
CA VAL A 154 -7.29 2.48 -20.52
C VAL A 154 -7.24 3.70 -21.44
N ALA A 155 -6.06 4.12 -21.86
CA ALA A 155 -5.88 5.31 -22.68
C ALA A 155 -6.54 5.13 -24.06
N ALA A 156 -6.30 3.99 -24.71
CA ALA A 156 -6.91 3.68 -25.99
C ALA A 156 -8.42 3.41 -25.86
N PHE A 157 -8.84 2.72 -24.80
CA PHE A 157 -10.25 2.45 -24.54
C PHE A 157 -11.08 3.73 -24.37
N LEU A 158 -10.55 4.74 -23.69
CA LEU A 158 -11.24 6.01 -23.47
C LEU A 158 -11.39 6.83 -24.78
N VAL A 159 -10.39 6.77 -25.65
CA VAL A 159 -10.37 7.42 -26.98
C VAL A 159 -11.41 6.80 -27.92
N GLU A 160 -11.59 5.48 -27.83
CA GLU A 160 -12.57 4.71 -28.62
C GLU A 160 -14.02 4.96 -28.16
N LEU A 161 -14.23 5.25 -26.87
CA LEU A 161 -15.58 5.42 -26.31
C LEU A 161 -16.27 6.74 -26.69
N PHE A 162 -15.49 7.75 -27.11
CA PHE A 162 -15.98 9.12 -27.31
C PHE A 162 -15.71 9.66 -28.72
N PRO A 163 -16.66 10.42 -29.31
CA PRO A 163 -16.46 11.12 -30.58
C PRO A 163 -15.25 12.05 -30.55
N THR A 164 -14.55 12.17 -31.67
CA THR A 164 -13.32 12.98 -31.84
C THR A 164 -13.50 14.43 -31.38
N LYS A 165 -14.67 15.02 -31.66
CA LYS A 165 -15.02 16.42 -31.37
C LYS A 165 -15.03 16.76 -29.87
N ILE A 166 -15.31 15.79 -29.00
CA ILE A 166 -15.39 15.98 -27.53
C ILE A 166 -14.38 15.14 -26.75
N ARG A 167 -13.53 14.38 -27.44
CA ARG A 167 -12.67 13.35 -26.86
C ARG A 167 -11.81 13.87 -25.70
N TYR A 168 -11.15 15.02 -25.84
CA TYR A 168 -10.33 15.59 -24.76
C TYR A 168 -11.15 15.92 -23.50
N THR A 169 -12.29 16.59 -23.66
CA THR A 169 -13.18 16.95 -22.55
C THR A 169 -13.79 15.70 -21.90
N SER A 170 -14.26 14.76 -22.71
CA SER A 170 -14.88 13.51 -22.26
C SER A 170 -13.88 12.54 -21.63
N MET A 171 -12.61 12.55 -22.04
CA MET A 171 -11.55 11.79 -21.37
C MET A 171 -11.17 12.40 -20.02
N SER A 172 -11.08 13.72 -19.95
CA SER A 172 -10.66 14.45 -18.75
C SER A 172 -11.62 14.26 -17.56
N LEU A 173 -12.93 14.23 -17.81
CA LEU A 173 -13.96 14.15 -16.76
C LEU A 173 -13.87 12.84 -15.93
N PRO A 174 -13.81 11.63 -16.52
CA PRO A 174 -13.54 10.40 -15.79
C PRO A 174 -12.23 10.43 -15.01
N TYR A 175 -11.15 10.99 -15.57
CA TYR A 175 -9.85 11.07 -14.89
C TYR A 175 -9.92 11.95 -13.65
N HIS A 176 -10.54 13.13 -13.74
CA HIS A 176 -10.65 14.04 -12.59
C HIS A 176 -11.65 13.56 -11.54
N ILE A 177 -12.79 13.00 -11.94
CA ILE A 177 -13.76 12.45 -10.98
C ILE A 177 -13.18 11.19 -10.32
N GLY A 178 -12.62 10.29 -11.11
CA GLY A 178 -11.98 9.06 -10.64
C GLY A 178 -10.85 9.35 -9.65
N ASN A 179 -9.81 10.07 -10.09
CA ASN A 179 -8.64 10.32 -9.26
C ASN A 179 -8.89 11.36 -8.18
N GLY A 180 -9.69 12.39 -8.47
CA GLY A 180 -9.95 13.49 -7.54
C GLY A 180 -10.89 13.07 -6.42
N VAL A 181 -12.08 12.56 -6.75
CA VAL A 181 -13.09 12.21 -5.73
C VAL A 181 -12.76 10.87 -5.11
N PHE A 182 -12.74 9.79 -5.89
CA PHE A 182 -12.54 8.45 -5.33
C PHE A 182 -11.11 8.21 -4.88
N GLY A 183 -10.12 8.67 -5.65
CA GLY A 183 -8.70 8.56 -5.26
C GLY A 183 -8.32 9.50 -4.11
N GLY A 184 -8.72 10.76 -4.18
CA GLY A 184 -8.36 11.79 -3.19
C GLY A 184 -8.98 11.58 -1.82
N LEU A 185 -10.14 10.93 -1.73
CA LEU A 185 -10.79 10.61 -0.45
C LEU A 185 -10.19 9.39 0.26
N VAL A 186 -9.33 8.60 -0.39
CA VAL A 186 -8.73 7.39 0.21
C VAL A 186 -8.04 7.67 1.55
N PRO A 187 -7.15 8.68 1.71
CA PRO A 187 -6.48 8.91 2.98
C PRO A 187 -7.44 9.32 4.10
N PHE A 188 -8.45 10.14 3.77
CA PHE A 188 -9.45 10.58 4.74
C PHE A 188 -10.31 9.41 5.23
N ILE A 189 -10.89 8.65 4.30
CA ILE A 189 -11.74 7.50 4.61
C ILE A 189 -10.92 6.39 5.30
N ALA A 190 -9.71 6.10 4.83
CA ALA A 190 -8.84 5.12 5.47
C ALA A 190 -8.49 5.50 6.92
N THR A 191 -8.21 6.78 7.18
CA THR A 191 -7.95 7.28 8.54
C THR A 191 -9.19 7.18 9.41
N LEU A 192 -10.35 7.58 8.89
CA LEU A 192 -11.64 7.49 9.58
C LEU A 192 -11.96 6.04 9.98
N LEU A 193 -11.90 5.10 9.04
CA LEU A 193 -12.15 3.69 9.34
C LEU A 193 -11.13 3.13 10.33
N SER A 194 -9.85 3.50 10.22
CA SER A 194 -8.81 3.04 11.15
C SER A 194 -9.02 3.57 12.57
N ALA A 195 -9.58 4.78 12.71
CA ALA A 195 -9.93 5.36 14.00
C ALA A 195 -11.19 4.69 14.62
N THR A 196 -12.17 4.30 13.79
CA THR A 196 -13.39 3.62 14.24
C THR A 196 -13.16 2.14 14.56
N TYR A 197 -12.43 1.44 13.70
CA TYR A 197 -12.20 -0.01 13.77
C TYR A 197 -10.74 -0.29 14.11
N THR A 198 -10.36 -0.03 15.36
CA THR A 198 -8.96 -0.10 15.83
C THR A 198 -8.34 -1.50 15.82
N GLN A 199 -9.15 -2.55 15.71
CA GLN A 199 -8.69 -3.94 15.76
C GLN A 199 -8.17 -4.46 14.40
N ASP A 200 -8.66 -3.92 13.28
CA ASP A 200 -8.22 -4.34 11.93
C ASP A 200 -7.33 -3.25 11.31
N PRO A 201 -6.00 -3.42 11.30
CA PRO A 201 -5.08 -2.45 10.70
C PRO A 201 -5.20 -2.34 9.17
N LEU A 202 -5.95 -3.23 8.51
CA LEU A 202 -6.19 -3.22 7.06
C LEU A 202 -7.60 -2.71 6.71
N VAL A 203 -8.37 -2.23 7.69
CA VAL A 203 -9.76 -1.81 7.47
C VAL A 203 -9.88 -0.72 6.40
N GLY A 204 -8.91 0.21 6.32
CA GLY A 204 -8.89 1.27 5.32
C GLY A 204 -8.82 0.76 3.87
N LEU A 205 -8.33 -0.46 3.65
CA LEU A 205 -8.25 -1.08 2.33
C LEU A 205 -9.63 -1.43 1.75
N TRP A 206 -10.66 -1.56 2.58
CA TRP A 206 -12.02 -1.86 2.12
C TRP A 206 -12.58 -0.78 1.22
N TYR A 207 -12.25 0.49 1.45
CA TYR A 207 -12.74 1.59 0.61
C TYR A 207 -12.35 1.43 -0.87
N PRO A 208 -11.05 1.36 -1.24
CA PRO A 208 -10.69 1.17 -2.64
C PRO A 208 -11.13 -0.19 -3.20
N ILE A 209 -11.20 -1.26 -2.39
CA ILE A 209 -11.70 -2.57 -2.84
C ILE A 209 -13.18 -2.50 -3.21
N ILE A 210 -14.02 -1.86 -2.38
CA ILE A 210 -15.45 -1.72 -2.64
C ILE A 210 -15.67 -0.86 -3.88
N ILE A 211 -14.95 0.26 -4.01
CA ILE A 211 -15.03 1.11 -5.21
C ILE A 211 -14.61 0.32 -6.46
N ALA A 212 -13.51 -0.43 -6.41
CA ALA A 212 -13.08 -1.28 -7.52
C ALA A 212 -14.11 -2.37 -7.86
N ALA A 213 -14.76 -2.98 -6.86
CA ALA A 213 -15.81 -3.97 -7.07
C ALA A 213 -17.06 -3.36 -7.74
N VAL A 214 -17.48 -2.17 -7.32
CA VAL A 214 -18.57 -1.41 -7.97
C VAL A 214 -18.20 -1.07 -9.40
N CYS A 215 -16.97 -0.58 -9.65
CA CYS A 215 -16.47 -0.31 -11.00
C CYS A 215 -16.42 -1.57 -11.86
N PHE A 216 -16.04 -2.71 -11.30
CA PHE A 216 -16.05 -3.99 -12.00
C PHE A 216 -17.48 -4.38 -12.43
N VAL A 217 -18.47 -4.28 -11.53
CA VAL A 217 -19.87 -4.60 -11.85
C VAL A 217 -20.41 -3.66 -12.93
N ILE A 218 -20.22 -2.35 -12.78
CA ILE A 218 -20.65 -1.36 -13.78
C ILE A 218 -19.94 -1.62 -15.11
N GLY A 219 -18.63 -1.85 -15.08
CA GLY A 219 -17.83 -2.11 -16.26
C GLY A 219 -18.24 -3.39 -17.00
N ALA A 220 -18.57 -4.44 -16.25
CA ALA A 220 -19.05 -5.69 -16.79
C ALA A 220 -20.38 -5.54 -17.53
N LEU A 221 -21.32 -4.77 -16.95
CA LEU A 221 -22.66 -4.57 -17.50
C LEU A 221 -22.72 -3.55 -18.65
N TYR A 222 -22.02 -2.42 -18.53
CA TYR A 222 -22.21 -1.27 -19.43
C TYR A 222 -21.14 -1.12 -20.52
N LEU A 223 -19.93 -1.65 -20.34
CA LEU A 223 -18.88 -1.50 -21.37
C LEU A 223 -19.14 -2.46 -22.54
N ARG A 224 -19.08 -1.93 -23.75
CA ARG A 224 -19.19 -2.69 -25.00
C ARG A 224 -17.80 -3.09 -25.48
N ASN A 225 -17.70 -4.22 -26.16
CA ASN A 225 -16.43 -4.77 -26.68
C ASN A 225 -16.17 -4.37 -28.15
N LYS A 226 -16.90 -3.39 -28.70
CA LYS A 226 -16.78 -3.03 -30.12
C LYS A 226 -15.64 -2.05 -30.34
N ILE A 227 -14.75 -2.42 -31.26
CA ILE A 227 -13.82 -1.53 -31.94
C ILE A 227 -14.64 -0.97 -33.11
N ASP A 228 -15.13 0.26 -33.01
CA ASP A 228 -15.82 0.88 -34.15
C ASP A 228 -14.76 1.29 -35.18
N GLU A 229 -14.78 0.60 -36.33
CA GLU A 229 -13.81 0.72 -37.42
C GLU A 229 -13.98 1.99 -38.27
N GLN A 230 -15.04 2.77 -38.03
CA GLN A 230 -15.35 4.00 -38.75
C GLN A 230 -15.51 5.16 -37.77
N VAL A 231 -14.44 5.94 -37.63
CA VAL A 231 -14.47 7.24 -36.96
C VAL A 231 -14.24 8.33 -38.01
N ASP A 232 -15.03 8.30 -39.08
CA ASP A 232 -15.15 9.41 -40.03
C ASP A 232 -16.55 10.01 -39.88
N ASP A 233 -16.62 11.18 -39.23
CA ASP A 233 -17.66 12.23 -39.37
C ASP A 233 -17.34 13.50 -38.52
#